data_AF-A0A2K3LRZ7-F1
#
_entry.id   AF-A0A2K3LRZ7-F1
#
_cell.length_a   1.000
_cell.length_b   1.000
_cell.length_c   1.000
_cell.angle_alpha   90.00
_cell.angle_beta   90.00
_cell.angle_gamma   90.00
#
_symmetry.space_group_name_H-M   'P 1'
#
loop_
_entity.id
_entity.type
_entity.pdbx_description
1 polymer ?
#
loop_
_entity_poly.entity_id
_entity_poly.type
_entity_poly.pdbx_seq_one_letter_code
_entity_poly.pdbx_strand_id
1 'polypeptide(L)'
;IQSNMDSVAGTCLFPLHRSKTIHLVRHAQGIHNVEGDKNYKAYLNPEYFDAHLTPLGWEQVHNLRLGLGLGFELWYSSLSPEKDWGLNSGTPAYHLKR
;
A
#
# COMPACT_ATOMS: atom_id res chain seq x y z
N ILE A 1 21.65 -22.86 27.25
CA ILE A 1 20.38 -23.59 27.41
C ILE A 1 19.27 -22.54 27.46
N GLN A 2 18.36 -22.64 26.49
CA GLN A 2 17.14 -21.88 26.18
C GLN A 2 16.68 -20.81 27.21
N SER A 3 16.65 -19.53 26.81
CA SER A 3 15.77 -18.54 27.45
C SER A 3 14.34 -18.78 26.96
N ASN A 4 13.56 -19.49 27.77
CA ASN A 4 12.19 -19.86 27.50
C ASN A 4 11.29 -18.60 27.51
N MET A 5 11.02 -18.02 26.33
CA MET A 5 9.87 -17.14 26.18
C MET A 5 8.64 -18.04 26.00
N ASP A 6 8.05 -18.45 27.12
CA ASP A 6 6.71 -19.01 27.15
C ASP A 6 5.73 -17.92 26.70
N SER A 7 5.57 -17.80 25.39
CA SER A 7 4.52 -17.01 24.75
C SER A 7 3.19 -17.72 25.00
N VAL A 8 2.65 -17.57 26.21
CA VAL A 8 1.21 -17.67 26.41
C VAL A 8 0.63 -16.46 25.68
N ALA A 9 0.42 -16.62 24.38
CA ALA A 9 -0.44 -15.76 23.59
C ALA A 9 -1.87 -15.99 24.09
N GLY A 10 -2.19 -15.43 25.26
CA GLY A 10 -3.55 -15.37 25.74
C GLY A 10 -4.36 -14.64 24.68
N THR A 11 -5.30 -15.33 24.06
CA THR A 11 -6.30 -14.71 23.18
C THR A 11 -7.12 -13.73 24.02
N CYS A 12 -6.70 -12.46 24.03
CA CYS A 12 -7.44 -11.37 24.63
C CYS A 12 -8.49 -10.87 23.62
N LEU A 13 -9.76 -10.95 23.99
CA LEU A 13 -10.85 -10.40 23.19
C LEU A 13 -10.84 -8.87 23.36
N PHE A 14 -10.55 -8.13 22.29
CA PHE A 14 -10.58 -6.67 22.31
C PHE A 14 -11.99 -6.18 21.95
N PRO A 15 -12.61 -5.28 22.75
CA PRO A 15 -13.88 -4.67 22.38
C PRO A 15 -13.74 -3.92 21.05
N LEU A 16 -14.67 -4.13 20.11
CA LEU A 16 -14.64 -3.54 18.76
C LEU A 16 -14.46 -2.02 18.79
N HIS A 17 -15.04 -1.33 19.78
CA HIS A 17 -14.94 0.13 19.94
C HIS A 17 -13.54 0.63 20.34
N ARG A 18 -12.63 -0.25 20.76
CA ARG A 18 -11.22 0.06 21.06
C ARG A 18 -10.26 -0.52 20.03
N SER A 19 -10.79 -1.05 18.93
CA SER A 19 -10.01 -1.62 17.84
C SER A 19 -10.13 -0.75 16.59
N LYS A 20 -9.04 -0.68 15.82
CA LYS A 20 -9.02 -0.06 14.51
C LYS A 20 -8.66 -1.12 13.48
N THR A 21 -9.37 -1.12 12.36
CA THR A 21 -9.09 -2.01 11.23
C THR A 21 -8.07 -1.33 10.33
N ILE A 22 -6.95 -2.00 10.07
CA ILE A 22 -5.92 -1.52 9.14
C ILE A 22 -5.97 -2.39 7.90
N HIS A 23 -6.14 -1.75 6.74
CA HIS A 23 -6.06 -2.41 5.44
C HIS A 23 -4.67 -2.16 4.85
N LEU A 24 -3.90 -3.22 4.64
CA LEU A 24 -2.60 -3.16 3.97
C LEU A 24 -2.79 -3.53 2.50
N VAL A 25 -2.51 -2.59 1.61
CA VAL A 25 -2.72 -2.75 0.16
C VAL A 25 -1.39 -2.55 -0.55
N ARG A 26 -1.00 -3.51 -1.40
CA ARG A 26 0.14 -3.36 -2.30
C ARG A 26 -0.23 -2.44 -3.46
N HIS A 27 0.75 -1.69 -4.00
CA HIS A 27 0.54 -0.93 -5.23
C HIS A 27 0.05 -1.84 -6.38
N ALA A 28 -0.73 -1.26 -7.29
CA ALA A 28 -1.20 -1.92 -8.50
C ALA A 28 -0.05 -2.11 -9.52
N GLN A 29 -0.33 -2.76 -10.65
CA GLN A 29 0.70 -3.08 -11.64
C GLN A 29 1.42 -1.84 -12.20
N GLY A 30 2.70 -1.71 -11.87
CA GLY A 30 3.61 -0.71 -12.42
C GLY A 30 4.29 -1.17 -13.70
N ILE A 31 4.83 -0.23 -14.48
CA ILE A 31 5.62 -0.54 -15.68
C ILE A 31 6.80 -1.47 -15.33
N HIS A 32 7.42 -1.26 -14.16
CA HIS A 32 8.50 -2.10 -13.66
C HIS A 32 8.09 -3.59 -13.48
N ASN A 33 6.82 -3.88 -13.17
CA ASN A 33 6.36 -5.27 -13.08
C ASN A 33 6.30 -5.92 -14.47
N VAL A 34 5.75 -5.21 -15.46
CA VAL A 34 5.66 -5.71 -16.86
C VAL A 34 7.04 -6.02 -17.42
N GLU A 35 7.99 -5.11 -17.23
CA GLU A 35 9.34 -5.26 -17.77
C GLU A 35 10.16 -6.27 -16.96
N GLY A 36 9.96 -6.30 -15.64
CA GLY A 36 10.57 -7.30 -14.76
C GLY A 36 10.12 -8.74 -15.04
N ASP A 37 8.86 -8.93 -15.44
CA ASP A 37 8.33 -10.24 -15.83
C ASP A 37 8.92 -10.73 -17.16
N LYS A 38 9.26 -9.82 -18.08
CA LYS A 38 9.94 -10.14 -19.33
C LYS A 38 11.43 -10.42 -19.10
N ASN A 39 12.07 -9.60 -18.29
CA ASN A 39 13.48 -9.68 -17.99
C ASN A 39 13.74 -9.26 -16.55
N TYR A 40 14.11 -10.21 -15.70
CA TYR A 40 14.38 -9.97 -14.29
C TYR A 40 15.35 -8.81 -14.02
N LYS A 41 16.32 -8.55 -14.90
CA LYS A 41 17.27 -7.43 -14.76
C LYS A 41 16.58 -6.06 -14.78
N ALA A 42 15.38 -5.95 -15.34
CA ALA A 42 14.59 -4.72 -15.33
C ALA A 42 14.24 -4.28 -13.90
N TYR A 43 14.07 -5.18 -12.94
CA TYR A 43 13.84 -4.78 -11.55
C TYR A 43 15.02 -3.99 -10.94
N LEU A 44 16.21 -4.13 -11.51
CA LEU A 44 17.42 -3.42 -11.09
C LEU A 44 17.72 -2.21 -11.97
N ASN A 45 16.91 -1.95 -13.01
CA ASN A 45 17.13 -0.83 -13.91
C ASN A 45 16.72 0.49 -13.23
N PRO A 46 17.63 1.48 -13.09
CA PRO A 46 17.31 2.79 -12.55
C PRO A 46 16.18 3.52 -13.27
N GLU A 47 15.95 3.23 -14.57
CA GLU A 47 14.84 3.83 -15.33
C GLU A 47 13.46 3.42 -14.83
N TYR A 48 13.35 2.29 -14.13
CA TYR A 48 12.11 1.81 -13.54
C TYR A 48 11.99 2.16 -12.05
N PHE A 49 12.91 2.96 -11.52
CA PHE A 49 12.78 3.55 -10.19
C PHE A 49 11.66 4.60 -10.19
N ASP A 50 10.73 4.51 -9.22
CA ASP A 50 9.51 5.34 -9.16
C ASP A 50 8.64 5.29 -10.44
N ALA A 51 8.60 4.12 -11.08
CA ALA A 51 7.82 3.90 -12.29
C ALA A 51 6.31 4.04 -12.06
N HIS A 52 5.63 4.68 -13.02
CA HIS A 52 4.19 4.88 -12.99
C HIS A 52 3.40 3.57 -13.19
N LEU A 53 2.12 3.62 -12.82
CA LEU A 53 1.17 2.53 -13.05
C LEU A 53 0.88 2.36 -14.55
N THR A 54 0.65 1.12 -14.94
CA THR A 54 0.12 0.77 -16.26
C THR A 54 -1.38 1.08 -16.33
N PRO A 55 -1.99 1.13 -17.54
CA PRO A 55 -3.46 1.24 -17.67
C PRO A 55 -4.21 0.15 -16.89
N LEU A 56 -3.73 -1.10 -16.94
CA LEU A 56 -4.26 -2.20 -16.14
C LEU A 56 -4.08 -1.97 -14.63
N GLY A 57 -2.96 -1.40 -14.21
CA GLY A 57 -2.74 -0.98 -12.83
C GLY A 57 -3.79 0.04 -12.34
N TRP A 58 -4.15 1.00 -13.18
CA TRP A 58 -5.21 1.96 -12.84
C TRP A 58 -6.60 1.31 -12.73
N GLU A 59 -6.91 0.36 -13.62
CA GLU A 59 -8.14 -0.42 -13.54
C GLU A 59 -8.20 -1.24 -12.24
N GLN A 60 -7.09 -1.84 -11.82
CA GLN A 60 -7.00 -2.54 -10.53
C GLN A 60 -7.30 -1.61 -9.35
N VAL A 61 -6.77 -0.38 -9.35
CA VAL A 61 -7.09 0.63 -8.32
C VAL A 61 -8.58 0.98 -8.33
N HIS A 62 -9.16 1.17 -9.52
CA HIS A 62 -10.57 1.47 -9.67
C HIS A 62 -11.45 0.34 -9.13
N ASN A 63 -11.18 -0.90 -9.53
CA ASN A 63 -11.94 -2.07 -9.10
C ASN A 63 -11.82 -2.32 -7.60
N LEU A 64 -10.65 -2.09 -7.00
CA LEU A 64 -10.46 -2.20 -5.55
C LEU A 64 -11.29 -1.15 -4.80
N ARG A 65 -11.32 0.10 -5.31
CA ARG A 65 -12.11 1.18 -4.73
C ARG A 65 -13.61 0.86 -4.75
N LEU A 66 -14.11 0.31 -5.85
CA LEU A 66 -15.51 -0.10 -5.97
C LEU A 66 -15.83 -1.30 -5.08
N GLY A 67 -14.97 -2.32 -5.07
CA GLY A 67 -15.22 -3.58 -4.37
C GLY A 67 -15.15 -3.49 -2.85
N LEU A 68 -14.32 -2.60 -2.30
CA LEU A 68 -14.23 -2.45 -0.85
C LEU A 68 -15.45 -1.72 -0.29
N GLY A 69 -16.01 -0.73 -1.00
CA GLY A 69 -17.15 0.05 -0.48
C GLY A 69 -16.89 0.71 0.88
N LEU A 70 -15.63 0.74 1.33
CA LEU A 70 -15.21 1.22 2.64
C LEU A 70 -14.96 2.72 2.55
N GLY A 71 -15.65 3.48 3.40
CA GLY A 71 -15.24 4.85 3.73
C GLY A 71 -13.96 4.78 4.57
N PHE A 72 -12.81 4.97 3.94
CA PHE A 72 -11.55 5.05 4.65
C PHE A 72 -11.40 6.45 5.25
N GLU A 73 -11.28 6.50 6.58
CA GLU A 73 -11.09 7.74 7.33
C GLU A 73 -9.67 8.32 7.13
N LEU A 74 -8.69 7.45 6.87
CA LEU A 74 -7.26 7.74 6.90
C LEU A 74 -6.51 6.89 5.85
N TRP A 75 -5.62 7.51 5.08
CA TRP A 75 -4.78 6.90 4.04
C TRP A 75 -3.30 7.26 4.18
N TYR A 76 -2.43 6.27 4.09
CA TYR A 76 -0.98 6.43 4.01
C TYR A 76 -0.44 5.83 2.72
N SER A 77 0.58 6.45 2.11
CA SER A 77 1.24 5.96 0.90
C SER A 77 2.76 6.07 1.03
N SER A 78 3.49 5.17 0.36
CA SER A 78 4.95 5.16 0.32
C SER A 78 5.56 6.14 -0.68
N LEU A 79 4.73 6.89 -1.42
CA LEU A 79 5.17 7.74 -2.52
C LEU A 79 5.89 9.02 -2.06
N SER A 80 6.76 9.54 -2.94
CA SER A 80 7.48 10.79 -2.73
C SER A 80 6.53 12.01 -2.86
N PRO A 81 6.69 13.08 -2.07
CA PRO A 81 5.71 14.19 -1.97
C PRO A 81 5.54 15.05 -3.23
N GLU A 82 6.42 14.91 -4.22
CA GLU A 82 6.56 15.90 -5.30
C GLU A 82 5.66 15.66 -6.52
N LYS A 83 4.97 14.52 -6.61
CA LYS A 83 4.09 14.22 -7.73
C LYS A 83 2.63 14.44 -7.32
N ASP A 84 2.11 15.62 -7.65
CA ASP A 84 0.68 15.93 -7.61
C ASP A 84 -0.05 15.00 -8.59
N TRP A 85 -0.85 14.06 -8.08
CA TRP A 85 -1.55 13.05 -8.87
C TRP A 85 -2.84 13.57 -9.50
N GLY A 86 -3.09 14.89 -9.50
CA GLY A 86 -4.29 15.47 -10.14
C GLY A 86 -5.60 14.98 -9.52
N LEU A 87 -5.56 14.49 -8.28
CA LEU A 87 -6.76 14.18 -7.51
C LEU A 87 -7.36 15.50 -7.03
N ASN A 88 -8.28 16.06 -7.82
CA ASN A 88 -9.21 17.11 -7.41
C ASN A 88 -10.19 16.59 -6.34
N SER A 89 -9.67 16.21 -5.18
CA SER A 89 -10.46 16.02 -3.97
C SER A 89 -9.57 16.35 -2.79
N GLY A 90 -9.85 17.47 -2.11
CA GLY A 90 -9.07 18.06 -1.02
C GLY A 90 -8.96 17.23 0.26
N THR A 91 -8.60 15.96 0.14
CA THR A 91 -8.21 15.09 1.25
C THR A 91 -6.70 15.20 1.44
N PRO A 92 -6.21 15.80 2.55
CA PRO A 92 -4.79 15.94 2.79
C PRO A 92 -4.16 14.56 3.05
N ALA A 93 -3.18 14.19 2.24
CA ALA A 93 -2.27 13.09 2.57
C ALA A 93 -1.41 13.55 3.75
N TYR A 94 -1.60 12.92 4.91
CA TYR A 94 -0.87 13.28 6.11
C TYR A 94 0.47 12.54 6.14
N HIS A 95 1.48 13.29 6.59
CA HIS A 95 2.89 13.08 6.31
C HIS A 95 3.62 12.66 7.59
N LEU A 96 4.38 11.55 7.54
CA LEU A 96 5.32 11.20 8.61
C LEU A 96 6.73 11.51 8.11
N LYS A 97 7.30 12.64 8.56
CA LYS A 97 8.75 12.83 8.51
C LYS A 97 9.37 11.84 9.50
N ARG A 98 10.27 11.00 9.02
CA ARG A 98 11.23 10.31 9.90
C ARG A 98 12.11 11.33 10.61
#